data_AF-A0A966WAB7-F1
#
_entry.id   AF-A0A966WAB7-F1
#
_cell.length_a   1.000
_cell.length_b   1.000
_cell.length_c   1.000
_cell.angle_alpha   90.00
_cell.angle_beta   90.00
_cell.angle_gamma   90.00
#
_symmetry.space_group_name_H-M   'P 1'
#
loop_
_entity.id
_entity.type
_entity.pdbx_description
1 polymer ?
#
loop_
_entity_poly.entity_id
_entity_poly.type
_entity_poly.pdbx_seq_one_letter_code
_entity_poly.pdbx_strand_id
1 'polypeptide(L)'
;MVSPRPGLPAQLQAWLGLLRWDKPSGRLILLIPAGWSLWLQPAAPPPAPLVGWIVLGGLAVSGAGCVANDLWDRRIDPQVERTRQRPLASGRIGVAAAFVLLALCLLAALAVVLWGLPAGSRGLCLALALAALPPVLLYPSAKRWFGYPQAVLALCWGFAVLIPWAAASGSLRGGLPLLALWLATLLWTFGFDTVYAMADRADDRRVGVRSSALSLGDAA
;
A
#
# COMPACT_ATOMS: atom_id res chain seq x y z
N MET A 1 1.18 -19.92 -9.05
CA MET A 1 2.23 -20.43 -8.16
C MET A 1 3.53 -19.69 -8.48
N VAL A 2 4.18 -19.05 -7.52
CA VAL A 2 5.52 -18.49 -7.75
C VAL A 2 6.51 -19.56 -7.30
N SER A 3 7.20 -20.16 -8.26
CA SER A 3 8.27 -21.11 -8.00
C SER A 3 9.35 -20.46 -7.14
N PRO A 4 9.95 -21.16 -6.16
CA PRO A 4 11.04 -20.61 -5.37
C PRO A 4 12.14 -20.08 -6.30
N ARG A 5 12.59 -18.84 -6.06
CA ARG A 5 13.70 -18.29 -6.85
C ARG A 5 14.95 -19.13 -6.54
N PRO A 6 15.56 -19.81 -7.54
CA PRO A 6 16.72 -20.64 -7.29
C PRO A 6 17.84 -19.78 -6.69
N GLY A 7 18.42 -20.22 -5.57
CA GLY A 7 19.62 -19.61 -4.96
C GLY A 7 19.41 -18.71 -3.72
N LEU A 8 18.19 -18.31 -3.35
CA LEU A 8 17.96 -17.54 -2.11
C LEU A 8 17.65 -18.47 -0.93
N PRO A 9 18.19 -18.22 0.29
CA PRO A 9 17.82 -18.97 1.49
C PRO A 9 16.30 -18.92 1.75
N ALA A 10 15.70 -20.02 2.20
CA ALA A 10 14.25 -20.13 2.42
C ALA A 10 13.71 -19.04 3.38
N GLN A 11 14.49 -18.68 4.41
CA GLN A 11 14.16 -17.61 5.35
C GLN A 11 14.02 -16.25 4.64
N LEU A 12 14.96 -15.91 3.76
CA LEU A 12 14.95 -14.65 3.01
C LEU A 12 13.76 -14.60 2.04
N GLN A 13 13.43 -15.73 1.41
CA GLN A 13 12.24 -15.82 0.56
C GLN A 13 10.95 -15.59 1.36
N ALA A 14 10.87 -16.11 2.59
CA ALA A 14 9.72 -15.87 3.46
C ALA A 14 9.60 -14.37 3.81
N TRP A 15 10.71 -13.70 4.14
CA TRP A 15 10.72 -12.26 4.43
C TRP A 15 10.31 -11.40 3.23
N LEU A 16 10.91 -11.66 2.07
CA LEU A 16 10.53 -10.99 0.83
C LEU A 16 9.07 -11.25 0.47
N GLY A 17 8.60 -12.48 0.69
CA GLY A 17 7.21 -12.85 0.50
C GLY A 17 6.26 -12.10 1.45
N LEU A 18 6.63 -11.87 2.71
CA LEU A 18 5.80 -11.16 3.68
C LEU A 18 5.68 -9.66 3.32
N LEU A 19 6.78 -9.06 2.87
CA LEU A 19 6.81 -7.68 2.36
C LEU A 19 6.20 -7.52 0.97
N ARG A 20 5.88 -8.63 0.28
CA ARG A 20 5.53 -8.68 -1.16
C ARG A 20 6.62 -8.09 -2.07
N TRP A 21 7.87 -8.13 -1.62
CA TRP A 21 9.02 -7.67 -2.39
C TRP A 21 9.46 -8.67 -3.47
N ASP A 22 8.96 -9.90 -3.40
CA ASP A 22 9.06 -10.90 -4.47
C ASP A 22 8.27 -10.52 -5.74
N LYS A 23 7.22 -9.70 -5.62
CA LYS A 23 6.37 -9.28 -6.75
C LYS A 23 6.46 -7.76 -7.00
N PRO A 24 6.89 -7.33 -8.20
CA PRO A 24 7.01 -5.90 -8.47
C PRO A 24 5.66 -5.18 -8.58
N SER A 25 4.61 -5.86 -9.02
CA SER A 25 3.31 -5.24 -9.34
C SER A 25 2.75 -4.39 -8.21
N GLY A 26 2.54 -4.95 -7.00
CA GLY A 26 1.89 -4.22 -5.90
C GLY A 26 2.59 -2.91 -5.52
N ARG A 27 3.94 -2.94 -5.43
CA ARG A 27 4.73 -1.75 -5.10
C ARG A 27 4.83 -0.76 -6.25
N LEU A 28 4.89 -1.22 -7.50
CA LEU A 28 4.95 -0.34 -8.67
C LEU A 28 3.64 0.43 -8.81
N ILE A 29 2.51 -0.23 -8.59
CA ILE A 29 1.20 0.42 -8.69
C ILE A 29 1.09 1.55 -7.62
N LEU A 30 1.73 1.43 -6.45
CA LEU A 30 1.85 2.53 -5.47
C LEU A 30 2.87 3.61 -5.88
N LEU A 31 4.04 3.21 -6.39
CA LEU A 31 5.15 4.12 -6.71
C LEU A 31 4.93 4.93 -8.00
N ILE A 32 4.14 4.42 -8.94
CA ILE A 32 3.84 5.09 -10.21
C ILE A 32 3.09 6.42 -9.97
N PRO A 33 1.98 6.48 -9.20
CA PRO A 33 1.33 7.74 -8.82
C PRO A 33 2.24 8.70 -8.07
N ALA A 34 3.13 8.16 -7.22
CA ALA A 34 4.12 8.98 -6.52
C ALA A 34 5.09 9.65 -7.49
N GLY A 35 5.51 8.92 -8.53
CA GLY A 35 6.25 9.48 -9.66
C GLY A 35 5.45 10.53 -10.42
N TRP A 36 4.22 10.23 -10.85
CA TRP A 36 3.37 11.21 -11.54
C TRP A 36 3.21 12.51 -10.75
N SER A 37 3.04 12.41 -9.43
CA SER A 37 2.92 13.54 -8.52
C SER A 37 4.15 14.45 -8.50
N LEU A 38 5.35 13.86 -8.49
CA LEU A 38 6.60 14.62 -8.54
C LEU A 38 6.83 15.31 -9.90
N TRP A 39 6.39 14.69 -11.00
CA TRP A 39 6.62 15.20 -12.37
C TRP A 39 5.52 16.13 -12.90
N LEU A 40 4.39 16.23 -12.21
CA LEU A 40 3.31 17.14 -12.62
C LEU A 40 3.63 18.62 -12.31
N GLN A 41 4.73 18.90 -11.59
CA GLN A 41 5.21 20.26 -11.37
C GLN A 41 6.10 20.72 -12.55
N PRO A 42 5.75 21.80 -13.25
CA PRO A 42 6.30 22.12 -14.57
C PRO A 42 7.68 22.80 -14.56
N ALA A 43 8.21 23.20 -13.41
CA ALA A 43 9.38 24.09 -13.36
C ALA A 43 10.73 23.38 -13.60
N ALA A 44 10.86 22.13 -13.18
CA ALA A 44 12.07 21.31 -13.32
C ALA A 44 11.77 19.84 -12.96
N PRO A 45 12.55 18.87 -13.47
CA PRO A 45 12.49 17.50 -12.96
C PRO A 45 12.79 17.49 -11.45
N PRO A 46 12.15 16.59 -10.67
CA PRO A 46 12.39 16.49 -9.24
C PRO A 46 13.87 16.11 -8.97
N PRO A 47 14.49 16.67 -7.92
CA PRO A 47 15.85 16.30 -7.55
C PRO A 47 15.97 14.78 -7.32
N ALA A 48 17.03 14.16 -7.87
CA ALA A 48 17.25 12.72 -7.73
C ALA A 48 17.23 12.22 -6.26
N PRO A 49 17.77 12.95 -5.27
CA PRO A 49 17.65 12.56 -3.86
C PRO A 49 16.18 12.48 -3.39
N LEU A 50 15.33 13.43 -3.80
CA LEU A 50 13.91 13.42 -3.44
C LEU A 50 13.22 12.19 -4.03
N VAL A 51 13.48 11.86 -5.30
CA VAL A 51 12.95 10.66 -5.95
C VAL A 51 13.38 9.41 -5.19
N GLY A 52 14.67 9.31 -4.81
CA GLY A 52 15.20 8.21 -4.01
C GLY A 52 14.48 8.05 -2.67
N TRP A 53 14.26 9.16 -1.95
CA TRP A 53 13.52 9.14 -0.69
C TRP A 53 12.06 8.74 -0.85
N ILE A 54 11.37 9.21 -1.89
CA ILE A 54 9.99 8.80 -2.17
C ILE A 54 9.91 7.31 -2.51
N VAL A 55 10.87 6.77 -3.26
CA VAL A 55 10.95 5.32 -3.52
C VAL A 55 11.17 4.53 -2.24
N LEU A 56 12.14 4.93 -1.40
CA LEU A 56 12.43 4.26 -0.13
C LEU A 56 11.23 4.31 0.82
N GLY A 57 10.59 5.47 0.95
CA GLY A 57 9.38 5.64 1.76
C GLY A 57 8.21 4.80 1.24
N GLY A 58 8.00 4.78 -0.08
CA GLY A 58 6.97 3.95 -0.71
C GLY A 58 7.20 2.45 -0.51
N LEU A 59 8.45 1.98 -0.61
CA LEU A 59 8.80 0.59 -0.31
C LEU A 59 8.55 0.23 1.16
N ALA A 60 8.90 1.13 2.08
CA ALA A 60 8.70 0.95 3.52
C ALA A 60 7.22 0.90 3.89
N VAL A 61 6.41 1.87 3.43
CA VAL A 61 4.97 1.92 3.70
C VAL A 61 4.21 0.78 3.00
N SER A 62 4.57 0.45 1.76
CA SER A 62 4.01 -0.72 1.06
C SER A 62 4.29 -2.02 1.83
N GLY A 63 5.52 -2.19 2.33
CA GLY A 63 5.90 -3.32 3.15
C GLY A 63 5.10 -3.37 4.46
N ALA A 64 5.03 -2.26 5.18
CA ALA A 64 4.24 -2.12 6.41
C ALA A 64 2.76 -2.50 6.18
N GLY A 65 2.14 -2.00 5.10
CA GLY A 65 0.77 -2.33 4.76
C GLY A 65 0.56 -3.82 4.49
N CYS A 66 1.50 -4.48 3.80
CA CYS A 66 1.44 -5.93 3.58
C CYS A 66 1.56 -6.71 4.89
N VAL A 67 2.51 -6.36 5.76
CA VAL A 67 2.70 -7.03 7.05
C VAL A 67 1.48 -6.83 7.95
N ALA A 68 0.96 -5.60 8.03
CA ALA A 68 -0.24 -5.29 8.81
C ALA A 68 -1.48 -6.04 8.31
N ASN A 69 -1.67 -6.14 6.98
CA ASN A 69 -2.77 -6.90 6.41
C ASN A 69 -2.66 -8.40 6.74
N ASP A 70 -1.49 -9.02 6.53
CA ASP A 70 -1.28 -10.43 6.87
C ASP A 70 -1.47 -10.67 8.39
N LEU A 71 -1.00 -9.76 9.27
CA LEU A 71 -1.22 -9.83 10.73
C LEU A 71 -2.71 -9.82 11.09
N TRP A 72 -3.49 -8.98 10.43
CA TRP A 72 -4.94 -8.86 10.64
C TRP A 72 -5.70 -10.09 10.12
N ASP A 73 -5.29 -10.59 8.95
CA ASP A 73 -5.92 -11.69 8.24
C ASP A 73 -5.36 -13.06 8.67
N ARG A 74 -4.47 -13.13 9.67
CA ARG A 74 -3.76 -14.37 10.09
C ARG A 74 -4.63 -15.59 10.39
N ARG A 75 -5.91 -15.38 10.76
CA ARG A 75 -6.88 -16.46 11.04
C ARG A 75 -7.71 -16.85 9.81
N ILE A 76 -7.79 -15.96 8.83
CA ILE A 76 -8.59 -16.09 7.61
C ILE A 76 -7.71 -16.61 6.47
N ASP A 77 -6.52 -16.05 6.29
CA ASP A 77 -5.59 -16.40 5.23
C ASP A 77 -5.33 -17.93 5.10
N PRO A 78 -5.22 -18.73 6.19
CA PRO A 78 -5.07 -20.20 6.10
C PRO A 78 -6.26 -20.93 5.48
N GLN A 79 -7.46 -20.32 5.50
CA GLN A 79 -8.71 -20.91 5.03
C GLN A 79 -8.99 -20.61 3.55
N VAL A 80 -8.19 -19.74 2.91
CA VAL A 80 -8.39 -19.28 1.53
C VAL A 80 -7.27 -19.81 0.63
N GLU A 81 -7.63 -20.46 -0.47
CA GLU A 81 -6.70 -21.19 -1.36
C GLU A 81 -5.54 -20.32 -1.85
N ARG A 82 -5.84 -19.08 -2.24
CA ARG A 82 -4.85 -18.11 -2.74
C ARG A 82 -3.84 -17.67 -1.67
N THR A 83 -4.24 -17.64 -0.41
CA THR A 83 -3.49 -16.98 0.67
C THR A 83 -2.94 -17.94 1.71
N ARG A 84 -3.36 -19.21 1.72
CA ARG A 84 -2.92 -20.23 2.69
C ARG A 84 -1.41 -20.44 2.72
N GLN A 85 -0.73 -20.14 1.62
CA GLN A 85 0.74 -20.27 1.48
C GLN A 85 1.51 -18.99 1.87
N ARG A 86 0.83 -17.93 2.32
CA ARG A 86 1.52 -16.70 2.76
C ARG A 86 2.44 -17.01 3.95
N PRO A 87 3.60 -16.33 4.08
CA PRO A 87 4.58 -16.67 5.11
C PRO A 87 4.05 -16.69 6.55
N LEU A 88 3.15 -15.76 6.90
CA LEU A 88 2.52 -15.73 8.22
C LEU A 88 1.44 -16.80 8.37
N ALA A 89 0.60 -16.99 7.35
CA ALA A 89 -0.47 -18.00 7.34
C ALA A 89 0.08 -19.44 7.41
N SER A 90 1.20 -19.70 6.75
CA SER A 90 1.86 -21.01 6.72
C SER A 90 2.83 -21.22 7.90
N GLY A 91 2.90 -20.29 8.86
CA GLY A 91 3.80 -20.38 10.01
C GLY A 91 5.30 -20.26 9.73
N ARG A 92 5.70 -19.90 8.50
CA ARG A 92 7.13 -19.70 8.12
C ARG A 92 7.75 -18.48 8.79
N ILE A 93 6.93 -17.50 9.17
CA ILE A 93 7.32 -16.36 9.99
C ILE A 93 6.39 -16.29 11.19
N GLY A 94 6.96 -16.16 12.39
CA GLY A 94 6.20 -16.00 13.63
C GLY A 94 5.57 -14.61 13.77
N VAL A 95 4.45 -14.53 14.49
CA VAL A 95 3.70 -13.28 14.71
C VAL A 95 4.57 -12.19 15.35
N ALA A 96 5.36 -12.53 16.37
CA ALA A 96 6.26 -11.57 17.02
C ALA A 96 7.28 -10.97 16.03
N ALA A 97 7.84 -11.81 15.16
CA ALA A 97 8.80 -11.38 14.15
C ALA A 97 8.15 -10.50 13.07
N ALA A 98 6.88 -10.78 12.71
CA ALA A 98 6.10 -9.90 11.84
C ALA A 98 5.82 -8.52 12.49
N PHE A 99 5.53 -8.45 13.79
CA PHE A 99 5.39 -7.17 14.49
C PHE A 99 6.70 -6.37 14.52
N VAL A 100 7.84 -7.03 14.76
CA VAL A 100 9.16 -6.38 14.68
C VAL A 100 9.39 -5.81 13.28
N LEU A 101 9.12 -6.59 12.23
CA LEU A 101 9.28 -6.12 10.86
C LEU A 101 8.34 -4.94 10.54
N LEU A 102 7.08 -5.00 10.99
CA LEU A 102 6.13 -3.89 10.85
C LEU A 102 6.69 -2.62 11.50
N ALA A 103 7.19 -2.71 12.73
CA ALA A 103 7.79 -1.58 13.43
C ALA A 103 9.01 -1.02 12.67
N LEU A 104 9.89 -1.90 12.14
CA LEU A 104 11.03 -1.47 11.33
C LEU A 104 10.61 -0.75 10.05
N CYS A 105 9.58 -1.23 9.35
CA CYS A 105 9.05 -0.55 8.18
C CYS A 105 8.45 0.82 8.52
N LEU A 106 7.71 0.94 9.62
CA LEU A 106 7.15 2.22 10.06
C LEU A 106 8.24 3.21 10.51
N LEU A 107 9.26 2.74 11.24
CA LEU A 107 10.41 3.55 11.63
C LEU A 107 11.21 4.00 10.40
N ALA A 108 11.38 3.14 9.40
CA ALA A 108 12.02 3.51 8.13
C ALA A 108 11.20 4.56 7.38
N ALA A 109 9.87 4.43 7.31
CA ALA A 109 9.01 5.43 6.70
C ALA A 109 9.08 6.78 7.45
N LEU A 110 9.10 6.75 8.79
CA LEU A 110 9.28 7.95 9.61
C LEU A 110 10.65 8.61 9.38
N ALA A 111 11.71 7.80 9.33
CA ALA A 111 13.07 8.25 9.02
C ALA A 111 13.16 8.97 7.66
N VAL A 112 12.47 8.45 6.64
CA VAL A 112 12.36 9.11 5.33
C VAL A 112 11.73 10.50 5.47
N VAL A 113 10.66 10.65 6.25
CA VAL A 113 10.01 11.95 6.46
C VAL A 113 10.92 12.91 7.22
N LEU A 114 11.56 12.45 8.31
CA LEU A 114 12.34 13.30 9.19
C LEU A 114 13.69 13.73 8.60
N TRP A 115 14.36 12.85 7.86
CA TRP A 115 15.71 13.10 7.35
C TRP A 115 15.79 13.23 5.83
N GLY A 116 14.90 12.55 5.09
CA GLY A 116 14.95 12.53 3.63
C GLY A 116 14.18 13.66 2.96
N LEU A 117 13.05 14.09 3.53
CA LEU A 117 12.19 15.11 2.91
C LEU A 117 12.66 16.55 3.22
N PRO A 118 12.42 17.51 2.31
CA PRO A 118 12.87 18.90 2.47
C PRO A 118 12.36 19.54 3.75
N ALA A 119 13.20 20.35 4.41
CA ALA A 119 12.87 20.95 5.70
C ALA A 119 11.61 21.84 5.65
N GLY A 120 11.44 22.60 4.56
CA GLY A 120 10.28 23.48 4.37
C GLY A 120 8.94 22.74 4.21
N SER A 121 8.95 21.49 3.76
CA SER A 121 7.75 20.67 3.56
C SER A 121 7.54 19.60 4.63
N ARG A 122 8.54 19.38 5.51
CA ARG A 122 8.57 18.26 6.46
C ARG A 122 7.36 18.21 7.38
N GLY A 123 6.94 19.35 7.94
CA GLY A 123 5.79 19.42 8.83
C GLY A 123 4.50 18.97 8.14
N LEU A 124 4.28 19.42 6.90
CA LEU A 124 3.14 19.01 6.08
C LEU A 124 3.21 17.52 5.71
N CYS A 125 4.40 17.02 5.32
CA CYS A 125 4.59 15.61 4.98
C CYS A 125 4.33 14.70 6.19
N LEU A 126 4.76 15.11 7.39
CA LEU A 126 4.50 14.39 8.63
C LEU A 126 3.00 14.38 8.96
N ALA A 127 2.33 15.53 8.84
CA ALA A 127 0.89 15.62 9.05
C ALA A 127 0.12 14.71 8.08
N LEU A 128 0.51 14.67 6.81
CA LEU A 128 -0.07 13.77 5.81
C LEU A 128 0.21 12.30 6.12
N ALA A 129 1.43 11.95 6.53
CA ALA A 129 1.77 10.59 6.93
C ALA A 129 0.94 10.12 8.13
N LEU A 130 0.71 11.00 9.12
CA LEU A 130 -0.18 10.71 10.26
C LEU A 130 -1.64 10.60 9.82
N ALA A 131 -2.10 11.48 8.92
CA ALA A 131 -3.45 11.44 8.37
C ALA A 131 -3.72 10.19 7.50
N ALA A 132 -2.68 9.54 6.98
CA ALA A 132 -2.78 8.27 6.27
C ALA A 132 -3.01 7.07 7.22
N LEU A 133 -2.64 7.17 8.50
CA LEU A 133 -2.75 6.05 9.44
C LEU A 133 -4.20 5.59 9.68
N PRO A 134 -5.19 6.47 9.93
CA PRO A 134 -6.58 6.04 10.12
C PRO A 134 -7.15 5.17 8.98
N PRO A 135 -7.10 5.56 7.69
CA PRO A 135 -7.62 4.69 6.63
C PRO A 135 -6.80 3.40 6.47
N VAL A 136 -5.47 3.44 6.70
CA VAL A 136 -4.61 2.24 6.66
C VAL A 136 -4.99 1.24 7.76
N LEU A 137 -5.28 1.72 8.97
CA LEU A 137 -5.75 0.88 10.08
C LEU A 137 -7.18 0.38 9.87
N LEU A 138 -8.02 1.17 9.20
CA LEU A 138 -9.40 0.82 8.92
C LEU A 138 -9.51 -0.24 7.83
N TYR A 139 -8.66 -0.18 6.80
CA TYR A 139 -8.76 -1.00 5.59
C TYR A 139 -8.86 -2.52 5.83
N PRO A 140 -7.99 -3.16 6.65
CA PRO A 140 -8.10 -4.60 6.90
C PRO A 140 -9.44 -5.01 7.53
N SER A 141 -9.99 -4.15 8.38
CA SER A 141 -11.30 -4.38 9.00
C SER A 141 -12.47 -4.13 8.04
N ALA A 142 -12.30 -3.22 7.07
CA ALA A 142 -13.36 -2.75 6.18
C ALA A 142 -14.02 -3.91 5.42
N LYS A 143 -13.25 -4.94 5.05
CA LYS A 143 -13.75 -6.14 4.37
C LYS A 143 -14.83 -6.88 5.16
N ARG A 144 -14.98 -6.64 6.46
CA ARG A 144 -15.96 -7.33 7.33
C ARG A 144 -17.29 -6.60 7.44
N TRP A 145 -17.31 -5.28 7.24
CA TRP A 145 -18.49 -4.46 7.52
C TRP A 145 -18.81 -3.44 6.41
N PHE A 146 -17.89 -3.17 5.49
CA PHE A 146 -18.10 -2.23 4.40
C PHE A 146 -18.25 -2.96 3.07
N GLY A 147 -19.22 -2.55 2.24
CA GLY A 147 -19.43 -3.15 0.91
C GLY A 147 -18.34 -2.83 -0.11
N TYR A 148 -17.56 -1.78 0.13
CA TYR A 148 -16.57 -1.26 -0.82
C TYR A 148 -15.20 -1.06 -0.14
N PRO A 149 -14.59 -2.09 0.48
CA PRO A 149 -13.28 -1.95 1.12
C PRO A 149 -12.19 -1.40 0.16
N GLN A 150 -12.35 -1.63 -1.14
CA GLN A 150 -11.57 -1.05 -2.24
C GLN A 150 -11.50 0.49 -2.16
N ALA A 151 -12.59 1.15 -1.74
CA ALA A 151 -12.61 2.61 -1.62
C ALA A 151 -11.74 3.09 -0.43
N VAL A 152 -11.65 2.30 0.63
CA VAL A 152 -10.74 2.57 1.76
C VAL A 152 -9.29 2.37 1.31
N LEU A 153 -9.00 1.31 0.54
CA LEU A 153 -7.68 1.11 -0.08
C LEU A 153 -7.30 2.27 -1.00
N ALA A 154 -8.23 2.69 -1.86
CA ALA A 154 -8.04 3.85 -2.74
C ALA A 154 -7.65 5.09 -1.93
N LEU A 155 -8.37 5.38 -0.83
CA LEU A 155 -8.02 6.50 0.03
C LEU A 155 -6.61 6.40 0.62
N CYS A 156 -6.18 5.21 1.06
CA CYS A 156 -4.80 4.98 1.51
C CYS A 156 -3.79 5.34 0.41
N TRP A 157 -4.08 4.94 -0.84
CA TRP A 157 -3.23 5.17 -2.00
C TRP A 157 -3.23 6.62 -2.48
N GLY A 158 -4.28 7.38 -2.18
CA GLY A 158 -4.31 8.83 -2.41
C GLY A 158 -3.13 9.56 -1.75
N PHE A 159 -2.62 9.07 -0.61
CA PHE A 159 -1.44 9.64 0.04
C PHE A 159 -0.14 9.43 -0.74
N ALA A 160 -0.09 8.44 -1.65
CA ALA A 160 1.02 8.30 -2.59
C ALA A 160 1.09 9.45 -3.59
N VAL A 161 0.01 10.23 -3.78
CA VAL A 161 0.04 11.48 -4.54
C VAL A 161 0.32 12.67 -3.62
N LEU A 162 -0.38 12.78 -2.49
CA LEU A 162 -0.32 13.96 -1.62
C LEU A 162 1.06 14.18 -0.99
N ILE A 163 1.71 13.11 -0.51
CA ILE A 163 3.01 13.24 0.19
C ILE A 163 4.12 13.67 -0.77
N PRO A 164 4.32 13.04 -1.94
CA PRO A 164 5.32 13.52 -2.91
C PRO A 164 5.03 14.92 -3.42
N TRP A 165 3.75 15.27 -3.63
CA TRP A 165 3.37 16.63 -4.04
C TRP A 165 3.79 17.66 -2.99
N ALA A 166 3.45 17.40 -1.72
CA ALA A 166 3.80 18.25 -0.60
C ALA A 166 5.32 18.35 -0.43
N ALA A 167 6.05 17.23 -0.60
CA ALA A 167 7.50 17.19 -0.52
C ALA A 167 8.17 18.04 -1.61
N ALA A 168 7.61 18.06 -2.83
CA ALA A 168 8.16 18.84 -3.94
C ALA A 168 7.77 20.33 -3.89
N SER A 169 6.52 20.66 -3.56
CA SER A 169 6.00 22.05 -3.62
C SER A 169 5.97 22.80 -2.28
N GLY A 170 6.10 22.10 -1.16
CA GLY A 170 5.88 22.68 0.18
C GLY A 170 4.43 23.06 0.48
N SER A 171 3.46 22.70 -0.36
CA SER A 171 2.03 23.02 -0.15
C SER A 171 1.11 21.99 -0.80
N LEU A 172 -0.21 22.09 -0.57
CA LEU A 172 -1.24 21.36 -1.32
C LEU A 172 -2.02 22.29 -2.27
N ARG A 173 -1.46 23.46 -2.61
CA ARG A 173 -2.10 24.48 -3.46
C ARG A 173 -1.92 24.18 -4.95
N GLY A 174 -1.98 22.90 -5.34
CA GLY A 174 -1.76 22.46 -6.70
C GLY A 174 -2.94 22.65 -7.66
N GLY A 175 -4.07 23.17 -7.18
CA GLY A 175 -5.26 23.43 -7.98
C GLY A 175 -5.79 22.18 -8.69
N LEU A 176 -6.25 22.37 -9.93
CA LEU A 176 -6.82 21.31 -10.75
C LEU A 176 -5.84 20.15 -11.05
N PRO A 177 -4.55 20.38 -11.38
CA PRO A 177 -3.60 19.29 -11.59
C PRO A 177 -3.49 18.30 -10.42
N LEU A 178 -3.30 18.81 -9.20
CA LEU A 178 -3.22 17.97 -8.00
C LEU A 178 -4.53 17.22 -7.76
N LEU A 179 -5.66 17.91 -7.82
CA LEU A 179 -6.98 17.31 -7.60
C LEU A 179 -7.27 16.20 -8.61
N ALA A 180 -7.02 16.46 -9.90
CA ALA A 180 -7.24 15.51 -10.98
C ALA A 180 -6.35 14.27 -10.82
N LEU A 181 -5.07 14.44 -10.51
CA LEU A 181 -4.17 13.31 -10.28
C LEU A 181 -4.56 12.48 -9.05
N TRP A 182 -4.97 13.15 -7.96
CA TRP A 182 -5.43 12.48 -6.75
C TRP A 182 -6.69 11.65 -7.04
N LEU A 183 -7.71 12.26 -7.64
CA LEU A 183 -8.94 11.57 -8.02
C LEU A 183 -8.70 10.43 -9.02
N ALA A 184 -7.83 10.64 -10.02
CA ALA A 184 -7.46 9.60 -10.97
C ALA A 184 -6.80 8.41 -10.26
N THR A 185 -5.94 8.66 -9.27
CA THR A 185 -5.31 7.61 -8.45
C THR A 185 -6.34 6.86 -7.62
N LEU A 186 -7.32 7.56 -7.02
CA LEU A 186 -8.39 6.90 -6.27
C LEU A 186 -9.24 6.00 -7.17
N LEU A 187 -9.68 6.51 -8.32
CA LEU A 187 -10.52 5.77 -9.27
C LEU A 187 -9.78 4.59 -9.88
N TRP A 188 -8.52 4.79 -10.25
CA TRP A 188 -7.65 3.71 -10.73
C TRP A 188 -7.49 2.63 -9.68
N THR A 189 -7.20 3.01 -8.42
CA THR A 189 -7.05 2.07 -7.30
C THR A 189 -8.31 1.28 -7.03
N PHE A 190 -9.44 1.97 -6.97
CA PHE A 190 -10.74 1.33 -6.82
C PHE A 190 -10.99 0.33 -7.96
N GLY A 191 -10.82 0.77 -9.22
CA GLY A 191 -11.10 -0.04 -10.40
C GLY A 191 -10.24 -1.30 -10.48
N PHE A 192 -8.92 -1.20 -10.36
CA PHE A 192 -8.08 -2.39 -10.46
C PHE A 192 -8.30 -3.35 -9.28
N ASP A 193 -8.55 -2.84 -8.06
CA ASP A 193 -8.77 -3.70 -6.89
C ASP A 193 -10.16 -4.35 -6.92
N THR A 194 -11.14 -3.73 -7.57
CA THR A 194 -12.41 -4.37 -7.95
C THR A 194 -12.17 -5.53 -8.91
N VAL A 195 -11.36 -5.35 -9.96
CA VAL A 195 -11.00 -6.44 -10.89
C VAL A 195 -10.33 -7.60 -10.16
N TYR A 196 -9.42 -7.34 -9.21
CA TYR A 196 -8.84 -8.39 -8.38
C TYR A 196 -9.89 -9.10 -7.51
N ALA A 197 -10.83 -8.37 -6.93
CA ALA A 197 -11.89 -8.93 -6.12
C ALA A 197 -12.90 -9.77 -6.92
N MET A 198 -13.06 -9.53 -8.23
CA MET A 198 -13.89 -10.38 -9.09
C MET A 198 -13.38 -11.83 -9.12
N ALA A 199 -12.06 -12.03 -9.11
CA ALA A 199 -11.47 -13.36 -9.08
C ALA A 199 -11.69 -14.09 -7.74
N ASP A 200 -11.77 -13.35 -6.63
CA ASP A 200 -11.96 -13.89 -5.28
C ASP A 200 -13.47 -13.95 -4.88
N ARG A 201 -14.40 -13.55 -5.77
CA ARG A 201 -15.84 -13.37 -5.46
C ARG A 201 -16.50 -14.62 -4.86
N ALA A 202 -16.16 -15.81 -5.33
CA ALA A 202 -16.73 -17.06 -4.83
C ALA A 202 -16.25 -17.37 -3.41
N ASP A 203 -14.98 -17.14 -3.12
CA ASP A 203 -14.38 -17.38 -1.80
C ASP A 203 -14.79 -16.30 -0.80
N ASP A 204 -14.85 -15.03 -1.22
CA ASP A 204 -15.38 -13.93 -0.41
C ASP A 204 -16.79 -14.25 0.09
N ARG A 205 -17.67 -14.74 -0.80
CA ARG A 205 -19.04 -15.13 -0.45
C ARG A 205 -19.07 -16.31 0.54
N ARG A 206 -18.19 -17.30 0.38
CA ARG A 206 -18.11 -18.47 1.27
C ARG A 206 -17.64 -18.11 2.67
N VAL A 207 -16.67 -17.19 2.77
CA VAL A 207 -16.05 -16.79 4.05
C VAL A 207 -16.80 -15.61 4.69
N GLY A 208 -17.82 -15.06 4.02
CA GLY A 208 -18.65 -13.96 4.53
C GLY A 208 -17.93 -12.60 4.52
N VAL A 209 -16.94 -12.45 3.63
CA VAL A 209 -16.18 -11.20 3.44
C VAL A 209 -16.89 -10.35 2.38
N ARG A 210 -16.91 -9.03 2.58
CA ARG A 210 -17.52 -8.05 1.67
C ARG A 210 -16.46 -7.50 0.72
N SER A 211 -16.86 -7.24 -0.52
CA SER A 211 -16.03 -6.63 -1.55
C SER A 211 -16.89 -5.86 -2.55
N SER A 212 -16.29 -4.89 -3.26
CA SER A 212 -16.99 -4.15 -4.32
C SER A 212 -17.58 -5.07 -5.39
N ALA A 213 -16.89 -6.15 -5.75
CA ALA A 213 -17.37 -7.15 -6.70
C ALA A 213 -18.64 -7.87 -6.21
N LEU A 214 -18.79 -8.08 -4.90
CA LEU A 214 -20.04 -8.61 -4.33
C LEU A 214 -21.13 -7.54 -4.27
N SER A 215 -20.78 -6.31 -3.90
CA SER A 215 -21.74 -5.20 -3.74
C SER A 215 -22.30 -4.68 -5.06
N LEU A 216 -21.49 -4.63 -6.12
CA LEU A 216 -21.90 -4.22 -7.47
C LEU A 216 -22.65 -5.33 -8.21
N GLY A 217 -22.49 -6.60 -7.80
CA GLY A 217 -23.22 -7.71 -8.38
C GLY A 217 -22.87 -7.95 -9.84
N ASP A 218 -23.86 -7.84 -10.73
CA ASP A 218 -23.69 -8.01 -12.17
C ASP A 218 -23.32 -6.69 -12.88
N ALA A 219 -23.34 -5.57 -12.14
CA ALA A 219 -22.85 -4.27 -12.61
C ALA A 219 -21.36 -4.04 -12.32
N ALA A 220 -20.66 -5.06 -11.82
CA ALA A 220 -19.25 -5.04 -11.45
C ALA A 220 -18.31 -5.09 -12.66
#